data_AF-A0A318JCH5-F1
#
_entry.id   AF-A0A318JCH5-F1
#
_cell.length_a   1.000
_cell.length_b   1.000
_cell.length_c   1.000
_cell.angle_alpha   90.00
_cell.angle_beta   90.00
_cell.angle_gamma   90.00
#
_symmetry.space_group_name_H-M   'P 1'
#
loop_
_entity.id
_entity.type
_entity.pdbx_description
1 polymer ?
#
loop_
_entity_poly.entity_id
_entity_poly.type
_entity_poly.pdbx_seq_one_letter_code
_entity_poly.pdbx_strand_id
1 'polypeptide(L)'
;MRQGARGVVLLTALLLLLLMSALVLGLSRLLRDEQRIGSQLDDAQRAFQLAELGLQAGEQALAKLPFAAQVAGMSHSALRQSESPFTLSCRQSRNPAGWQQGLCLSATLARQPIAPPWQRLDESGVALLHPCGVALRLELQSVATAGRCPVVTTGPWFWSDPHYLLELLDPQYVDGEQRGLLLRVTARGWGRLPDSAVTVQSHVLLLPESTGSWRVRRLAWRELR
;
A
#
# COMPACT_ATOMS: atom_id res chain seq x y z
N MET A 1 19.40 74.68 15.63
CA MET A 1 19.46 73.29 16.14
C MET A 1 18.35 72.39 15.54
N ARG A 2 18.08 72.38 14.22
CA ARG A 2 16.97 71.59 13.61
C ARG A 2 17.37 70.29 12.88
N GLN A 3 18.67 70.03 12.68
CA GLN A 3 19.14 68.87 11.90
C GLN A 3 19.16 67.55 12.68
N GLY A 4 19.65 67.54 13.93
CA GLY A 4 19.78 66.31 14.74
C GLY A 4 18.46 65.54 14.91
N ALA A 5 17.37 66.25 15.18
CA ALA A 5 16.03 65.64 15.29
C ALA A 5 15.59 64.92 14.01
N ARG A 6 15.95 65.43 12.82
CA ARG A 6 15.61 64.77 11.54
C ARG A 6 16.42 63.49 11.34
N GLY A 7 17.69 63.46 11.75
CA GLY A 7 18.52 62.25 11.70
C GLY A 7 18.00 61.14 12.62
N VAL A 8 17.59 61.48 13.84
CA VAL A 8 17.00 60.53 14.79
C VAL A 8 15.68 59.95 14.26
N VAL A 9 14.79 60.79 13.71
CA VAL A 9 13.52 60.33 13.11
C VAL A 9 13.75 59.43 11.90
N LEU A 10 14.78 59.70 11.07
CA LEU A 10 15.12 58.81 9.96
C LEU A 10 15.62 57.44 10.46
N LEU A 11 16.48 57.43 11.49
CA LEU A 11 17.00 56.20 12.08
C LEU A 11 15.91 55.36 12.73
N THR A 12 14.99 55.95 13.50
CA THR A 12 13.89 55.19 14.12
C THR A 12 12.90 54.65 13.08
N ALA A 13 12.60 55.42 12.01
CA ALA A 13 11.77 54.95 10.91
C ALA A 13 12.43 53.78 10.15
N LEU A 14 13.74 53.85 9.88
CA LEU A 14 14.47 52.79 9.18
C LEU A 14 14.58 51.51 10.03
N LEU A 15 14.77 51.64 11.35
CA LEU A 15 14.79 50.52 12.30
C LEU A 15 13.39 49.87 12.42
N LEU A 16 12.32 50.67 12.46
CA LEU A 16 10.93 50.19 12.37
C LEU A 16 10.65 49.43 11.07
N LEU A 17 11.06 49.97 9.92
CA LEU A 17 10.90 49.30 8.62
C LEU A 17 11.67 47.96 8.56
N LEU A 18 12.86 47.90 9.17
CA LEU A 18 13.66 46.67 9.25
C LEU A 18 12.99 45.63 10.16
N LEU A 19 12.45 46.03 11.32
CA LEU A 19 11.67 45.16 12.21
C LEU A 19 10.41 44.63 11.52
N MET A 20 9.64 45.48 10.83
CA MET A 20 8.46 45.07 10.07
C MET A 20 8.82 44.12 8.92
N SER A 21 9.94 44.35 8.24
CA SER A 21 10.45 43.46 7.19
C SER A 21 10.82 42.08 7.74
N ALA A 22 11.52 42.04 8.89
CA ALA A 22 11.86 40.79 9.56
C ALA A 22 10.60 40.03 10.05
N LEU A 23 9.60 40.74 10.58
CA LEU A 23 8.33 40.17 11.00
C LEU A 23 7.59 39.51 9.81
N VAL A 24 7.44 40.23 8.69
CA VAL A 24 6.78 39.72 7.47
C VAL A 24 7.51 38.50 6.91
N LEU A 25 8.85 38.51 6.90
CA LEU A 25 9.64 37.35 6.48
C LEU A 25 9.48 36.14 7.43
N GLY A 26 9.30 36.39 8.74
CA GLY A 26 8.99 35.37 9.74
C GLY A 26 7.66 34.68 9.48
N LEU A 27 6.56 35.45 9.39
CA LEU A 27 5.23 34.90 9.07
C LEU A 27 5.22 34.19 7.71
N SER A 28 5.93 34.74 6.72
CA SER A 28 6.01 34.15 5.37
C SER A 28 6.72 32.79 5.33
N ARG A 29 7.58 32.48 6.31
CA ARG A 29 8.19 31.15 6.48
C ARG A 29 7.23 30.21 7.19
N LEU A 30 6.71 30.62 8.35
CA LEU A 30 5.79 29.82 9.17
C LEU A 30 4.57 29.34 8.36
N LEU A 31 3.92 30.22 7.59
CA LEU A 31 2.79 29.86 6.73
C LEU A 31 3.17 28.86 5.61
N ARG A 32 4.40 28.91 5.09
CA ARG A 32 4.87 27.94 4.06
C ARG A 32 5.17 26.58 4.68
N ASP A 33 5.73 26.56 5.88
CA ASP A 33 6.04 25.33 6.60
C ASP A 33 4.73 24.64 7.05
N GLU A 34 3.74 25.38 7.54
CA GLU A 34 2.37 24.87 7.80
C GLU A 34 1.70 24.33 6.52
N GLN A 35 1.74 25.06 5.40
CA GLN A 35 1.21 24.59 4.11
C GLN A 35 1.90 23.31 3.62
N ARG A 36 3.22 23.20 3.83
CA ARG A 36 3.98 21.99 3.48
C ARG A 36 3.59 20.80 4.37
N ILE A 37 3.49 21.00 5.68
CA ILE A 37 3.09 19.96 6.63
C ILE A 37 1.66 19.49 6.34
N GLY A 38 0.72 20.41 6.12
CA GLY A 38 -0.66 20.09 5.74
C GLY A 38 -0.74 19.28 4.45
N SER A 39 -0.10 19.76 3.37
CA SER A 39 -0.12 19.03 2.09
C SER A 39 0.58 17.67 2.12
N GLN A 40 1.55 17.45 3.01
CA GLN A 40 2.12 16.12 3.25
C GLN A 40 1.18 15.21 4.07
N LEU A 41 0.48 15.75 5.07
CA LEU A 41 -0.53 15.02 5.84
C LEU A 41 -1.73 14.60 4.98
N ASP A 42 -2.27 15.52 4.17
CA ASP A 42 -3.37 15.27 3.23
C ASP A 42 -3.03 14.14 2.24
N ASP A 43 -1.77 14.06 1.82
CA ASP A 43 -1.32 13.08 0.84
C ASP A 43 -1.04 11.70 1.46
N ALA A 44 -0.51 11.66 2.69
CA ALA A 44 -0.41 10.43 3.47
C ALA A 44 -1.79 9.86 3.85
N GLN A 45 -2.77 10.72 4.20
CA GLN A 45 -4.15 10.30 4.42
C GLN A 45 -4.79 9.72 3.16
N ARG A 46 -4.56 10.34 1.99
CA ARG A 46 -4.99 9.79 0.68
C ARG A 46 -4.35 8.44 0.39
N ALA A 47 -3.05 8.29 0.65
CA ALA A 47 -2.34 7.02 0.49
C ALA A 47 -2.94 5.92 1.38
N PHE A 48 -3.25 6.23 2.64
CA PHE A 48 -3.90 5.31 3.58
C PHE A 48 -5.31 4.91 3.11
N GLN A 49 -6.16 5.86 2.72
CA GLN A 49 -7.52 5.58 2.22
C GLN A 49 -7.50 4.66 0.99
N LEU A 50 -6.57 4.88 0.06
CA LEU A 50 -6.38 4.02 -1.11
C LEU A 50 -5.86 2.63 -0.72
N ALA A 51 -4.99 2.55 0.29
CA ALA A 51 -4.51 1.28 0.83
C ALA A 51 -5.64 0.45 1.46
N GLU A 52 -6.55 1.09 2.20
CA GLU A 52 -7.76 0.45 2.74
C GLU A 52 -8.72 -0.02 1.64
N LEU A 53 -8.93 0.76 0.58
CA LEU A 53 -9.73 0.35 -0.58
C LEU A 53 -9.13 -0.88 -1.27
N GLY A 54 -7.80 -0.90 -1.48
CA GLY A 54 -7.08 -2.06 -1.99
C GLY A 54 -7.22 -3.28 -1.08
N LEU A 55 -7.17 -3.09 0.25
CA LEU A 55 -7.33 -4.16 1.24
C LEU A 55 -8.75 -4.76 1.19
N GLN A 56 -9.78 -3.91 1.15
CA GLN A 56 -11.18 -4.35 1.01
C GLN A 56 -11.42 -5.07 -0.31
N ALA A 57 -10.85 -4.61 -1.42
CA ALA A 57 -10.93 -5.28 -2.71
C ALA A 57 -10.28 -6.67 -2.67
N GLY A 58 -9.12 -6.81 -2.00
CA GLY A 58 -8.47 -8.10 -1.77
C GLY A 58 -9.31 -9.07 -0.93
N GLU A 59 -9.92 -8.58 0.15
CA GLU A 59 -10.84 -9.39 0.96
C GLU A 59 -12.11 -9.82 0.20
N GLN A 60 -12.63 -8.96 -0.68
CA GLN A 60 -13.74 -9.33 -1.57
C GLN A 60 -13.32 -10.28 -2.71
N ALA A 61 -12.06 -10.21 -3.16
CA ALA A 61 -11.52 -11.14 -4.14
C ALA A 61 -11.37 -12.55 -3.56
N LEU A 62 -11.05 -12.69 -2.26
CA LEU A 62 -11.00 -13.97 -1.55
C LEU A 62 -12.31 -14.77 -1.66
N ALA A 63 -13.47 -14.13 -1.47
CA ALA A 63 -14.79 -14.76 -1.62
C ALA A 63 -15.08 -15.25 -3.06
N LYS A 64 -14.35 -14.73 -4.06
CA LYS A 64 -14.54 -15.00 -5.49
C LYS A 64 -13.48 -15.94 -6.07
N LEU A 65 -12.54 -16.46 -5.27
CA LEU A 65 -11.51 -17.39 -5.75
C LEU A 65 -12.16 -18.75 -6.13
N PRO A 66 -12.22 -19.12 -7.42
CA PRO A 66 -12.96 -20.30 -7.87
C PRO A 66 -12.32 -21.64 -7.44
N PHE A 67 -11.18 -21.58 -6.77
CA PHE A 67 -10.36 -22.71 -6.34
C PHE A 67 -10.26 -22.84 -4.80
N ALA A 68 -11.01 -22.05 -4.01
CA ALA A 68 -10.96 -22.13 -2.55
C ALA A 68 -11.24 -23.55 -2.01
N ALA A 69 -12.27 -24.21 -2.56
CA ALA A 69 -12.58 -25.61 -2.25
C ALA A 69 -11.50 -26.61 -2.71
N GLN A 70 -10.85 -26.34 -3.84
CA GLN A 70 -9.73 -27.15 -4.32
C GLN A 70 -8.54 -27.06 -3.36
N VAL A 71 -8.22 -25.87 -2.86
CA VAL A 71 -7.10 -25.61 -1.93
C VAL A 71 -7.34 -26.22 -0.56
N ALA A 72 -8.56 -26.15 -0.03
CA ALA A 72 -8.91 -26.79 1.23
C ALA A 72 -8.72 -28.32 1.20
N GLY A 73 -8.93 -28.93 0.02
CA GLY A 73 -8.67 -30.35 -0.24
C GLY A 73 -7.21 -30.70 -0.57
N MET A 74 -6.33 -29.72 -0.82
CA MET A 74 -4.93 -29.98 -1.13
C MET A 74 -4.09 -30.20 0.13
N SER A 75 -3.18 -31.17 0.08
CA SER A 75 -2.17 -31.35 1.12
C SER A 75 -1.09 -30.26 1.07
N HIS A 76 -0.38 -30.06 2.19
CA HIS A 76 0.81 -29.20 2.24
C HIS A 76 1.95 -29.66 1.32
N SER A 77 1.91 -30.85 0.69
CA SER A 77 2.88 -31.25 -0.35
C SER A 77 2.40 -30.89 -1.76
N ALA A 78 1.10 -31.05 -2.06
CA ALA A 78 0.51 -30.60 -3.33
C ALA A 78 0.63 -29.07 -3.49
N LEU A 79 0.44 -28.30 -2.42
CA LEU A 79 0.61 -26.84 -2.38
C LEU A 79 2.07 -26.36 -2.54
N ARG A 80 3.01 -27.26 -2.83
CA ARG A 80 4.43 -26.96 -3.11
C ARG A 80 4.90 -27.39 -4.50
N GLN A 81 3.99 -27.88 -5.35
CA GLN A 81 4.26 -28.29 -6.72
C GLN A 81 4.09 -27.11 -7.70
N SER A 82 4.57 -27.26 -8.94
CA SER A 82 4.50 -26.22 -9.99
C SER A 82 3.06 -25.80 -10.32
N GLU A 83 2.15 -26.76 -10.35
CA GLU A 83 0.73 -26.57 -10.68
C GLU A 83 -0.10 -26.00 -9.51
N SER A 84 0.56 -25.57 -8.43
CA SER A 84 -0.14 -25.03 -7.27
C SER A 84 -0.76 -23.65 -7.55
N PRO A 85 -1.98 -23.39 -7.04
CA PRO A 85 -2.56 -22.04 -7.04
C PRO A 85 -1.71 -20.98 -6.32
N PHE A 86 -0.76 -21.40 -5.46
CA PHE A 86 0.14 -20.50 -4.74
C PHE A 86 1.61 -20.85 -4.98
N THR A 87 2.47 -19.84 -5.12
CA THR A 87 3.91 -20.00 -5.42
C THR A 87 4.76 -20.09 -4.16
N LEU A 88 5.72 -21.03 -4.18
CA LEU A 88 6.80 -21.18 -3.20
C LEU A 88 7.78 -19.99 -3.12
N SER A 89 7.75 -19.04 -4.06
CA SER A 89 8.71 -17.92 -4.14
C SER A 89 8.77 -17.05 -2.88
N CYS A 90 7.79 -17.18 -1.98
CA CYS A 90 7.71 -16.46 -0.71
C CYS A 90 8.52 -17.12 0.42
N ARG A 91 8.71 -18.45 0.36
CA ARG A 91 9.45 -19.23 1.36
C ARG A 91 10.95 -19.33 1.06
N GLN A 92 11.56 -18.21 0.67
CA GLN A 92 13.00 -18.11 0.41
C GLN A 92 13.72 -17.57 1.65
N SER A 93 14.86 -18.17 2.03
CA SER A 93 15.62 -17.83 3.24
C SER A 93 16.13 -16.38 3.28
N ARG A 94 16.33 -15.76 2.11
CA ARG A 94 16.70 -14.33 1.96
C ARG A 94 15.57 -13.34 2.26
N ASN A 95 14.32 -13.80 2.35
CA ASN A 95 13.19 -12.93 2.66
C ASN A 95 13.10 -12.71 4.18
N PRO A 96 12.74 -11.50 4.67
CA PRO A 96 12.31 -11.27 6.05
C PRO A 96 11.37 -12.36 6.59
N ALA A 97 11.55 -12.75 7.86
CA ALA A 97 10.88 -13.92 8.45
C ALA A 97 9.34 -13.89 8.36
N GLY A 98 8.71 -12.71 8.40
CA GLY A 98 7.26 -12.55 8.20
C GLY A 98 6.77 -12.92 6.80
N TRP A 99 7.61 -12.77 5.77
CA TRP A 99 7.29 -13.10 4.37
C TRP A 99 7.48 -14.59 4.07
N GLN A 100 8.33 -15.29 4.82
CA GLN A 100 8.55 -16.74 4.69
C GLN A 100 7.36 -17.60 5.17
N GLN A 101 6.36 -17.00 5.81
CA GLN A 101 5.24 -17.71 6.43
C GLN A 101 4.18 -18.18 5.41
N GLY A 102 3.96 -17.42 4.32
CA GLY A 102 2.90 -17.68 3.36
C GLY A 102 3.32 -18.45 2.10
N LEU A 103 2.33 -18.72 1.25
CA LEU A 103 2.45 -19.07 -0.16
C LEU A 103 1.60 -18.04 -0.94
N CYS A 104 2.18 -17.32 -1.88
CA CYS A 104 1.51 -16.16 -2.50
C CYS A 104 0.81 -16.54 -3.81
N LEU A 105 -0.26 -15.85 -4.22
CA LEU A 105 -1.03 -16.19 -5.43
C LEU A 105 -0.12 -16.29 -6.67
N SER A 106 -0.29 -17.36 -7.47
CA SER A 106 0.54 -17.58 -8.67
C SER A 106 0.09 -16.69 -9.85
N ALA A 107 1.05 -16.26 -10.67
CA ALA A 107 0.78 -15.37 -11.82
C ALA A 107 -0.16 -16.02 -12.85
N THR A 108 0.05 -17.31 -13.12
CA THR A 108 -0.78 -18.15 -13.99
C THR A 108 -2.25 -18.09 -13.58
N LEU A 109 -2.53 -18.21 -12.28
CA LEU A 109 -3.90 -18.23 -11.75
C LEU A 109 -4.51 -16.83 -11.59
N ALA A 110 -3.68 -15.83 -11.30
CA ALA A 110 -4.05 -14.41 -11.42
C ALA A 110 -4.36 -14.00 -12.88
N ARG A 111 -4.07 -14.86 -13.88
CA ARG A 111 -4.14 -14.60 -15.32
C ARG A 111 -3.31 -13.38 -15.77
N GLN A 112 -2.20 -13.13 -15.07
CA GLN A 112 -1.30 -12.02 -15.37
C GLN A 112 0.05 -12.54 -15.89
N PRO A 113 0.70 -11.82 -16.83
CA PRO A 113 2.09 -12.09 -17.15
C PRO A 113 2.96 -11.89 -15.90
N ILE A 114 4.03 -12.69 -15.78
CA ILE A 114 5.03 -12.53 -14.73
C ILE A 114 5.75 -11.17 -14.96
N ALA A 115 5.66 -10.18 -14.08
CA ALA A 115 4.87 -10.10 -12.84
C ALA A 115 4.57 -8.64 -12.45
N PRO A 116 3.67 -8.41 -11.48
CA PRO A 116 3.64 -7.21 -10.67
C PRO A 116 3.83 -7.51 -9.18
N PRO A 117 5.08 -7.59 -8.68
CA PRO A 117 5.46 -6.73 -7.56
C PRO A 117 5.28 -5.25 -7.98
N TRP A 118 5.23 -4.32 -7.03
CA TRP A 118 4.78 -2.94 -7.31
C TRP A 118 5.84 -1.81 -7.19
N GLN A 119 7.14 -1.99 -7.40
CA GLN A 119 7.84 -2.95 -8.26
C GLN A 119 9.08 -3.54 -7.54
N ARG A 120 9.65 -4.64 -8.05
CA ARG A 120 10.72 -5.35 -7.33
C ARG A 120 12.00 -4.52 -7.31
N LEU A 121 12.37 -4.04 -6.12
CA LEU A 121 13.64 -3.41 -5.80
C LEU A 121 14.17 -4.04 -4.50
N ASP A 122 15.47 -3.94 -4.27
CA ASP A 122 16.27 -5.00 -3.66
C ASP A 122 17.25 -4.47 -2.60
N GLU A 123 18.47 -5.02 -2.54
CA GLU A 123 19.58 -4.55 -1.69
C GLU A 123 19.95 -3.07 -1.96
N SER A 124 19.47 -2.50 -3.08
CA SER A 124 19.56 -1.07 -3.45
C SER A 124 18.48 -0.17 -2.81
N GLY A 125 17.45 -0.74 -2.15
CA GLY A 125 16.72 -0.06 -1.08
C GLY A 125 15.45 0.76 -1.39
N VAL A 126 14.69 0.47 -2.46
CA VAL A 126 13.38 1.14 -2.73
C VAL A 126 12.23 0.11 -2.86
N ALA A 127 11.02 0.58 -3.12
CA ALA A 127 9.82 0.08 -2.46
C ALA A 127 9.22 -1.22 -3.04
N LEU A 128 9.74 -2.35 -2.54
CA LEU A 128 9.04 -3.63 -2.58
C LEU A 128 7.76 -3.63 -1.71
N LEU A 129 7.09 -4.78 -1.75
CA LEU A 129 5.74 -5.02 -1.23
C LEU A 129 5.70 -6.43 -0.62
N HIS A 130 5.83 -7.41 -1.51
CA HIS A 130 6.20 -8.76 -1.23
C HIS A 130 7.12 -9.20 -2.40
N PRO A 131 8.29 -9.83 -2.17
CA PRO A 131 9.27 -10.11 -3.23
C PRO A 131 8.82 -11.15 -4.28
N CYS A 132 7.57 -11.59 -4.20
CA CYS A 132 7.10 -12.91 -4.57
C CYS A 132 5.56 -12.96 -4.55
N GLY A 133 4.97 -13.73 -5.47
CA GLY A 133 3.54 -13.64 -5.79
C GLY A 133 3.22 -12.52 -6.80
N VAL A 134 1.92 -12.31 -7.02
CA VAL A 134 1.37 -11.26 -7.88
C VAL A 134 0.46 -10.34 -7.07
N ALA A 135 0.66 -9.02 -7.20
CA ALA A 135 -0.25 -8.02 -6.67
C ALA A 135 -1.26 -7.60 -7.75
N LEU A 136 -2.53 -7.78 -7.43
CA LEU A 136 -3.67 -7.41 -8.26
C LEU A 136 -3.95 -5.91 -8.09
N ARG A 137 -4.28 -5.23 -9.19
CA ARG A 137 -4.68 -3.82 -9.21
C ARG A 137 -6.16 -3.70 -8.88
N LEU A 138 -6.53 -2.73 -8.05
CA LEU A 138 -7.90 -2.23 -7.96
C LEU A 138 -8.03 -1.05 -8.93
N GLU A 139 -8.68 -1.25 -10.06
CA GLU A 139 -8.86 -0.20 -11.07
C GLU A 139 -9.83 0.88 -10.57
N LEU A 140 -9.30 2.07 -10.26
CA LEU A 140 -10.07 3.24 -9.85
C LEU A 140 -9.97 4.38 -10.88
N GLN A 141 -8.95 4.36 -11.76
CA GLN A 141 -8.81 5.30 -12.88
C GLN A 141 -8.65 4.55 -14.21
N SER A 142 -9.54 4.83 -15.16
CA SER A 142 -9.37 4.43 -16.56
C SER A 142 -8.34 5.33 -17.24
N VAL A 143 -7.29 4.73 -17.80
CA VAL A 143 -6.18 5.46 -18.44
C VAL A 143 -5.83 4.81 -19.77
N ALA A 144 -5.72 5.64 -20.82
CA ALA A 144 -5.32 5.18 -22.14
C ALA A 144 -3.85 4.72 -22.14
N THR A 145 -3.61 3.46 -22.47
CA THR A 145 -2.29 2.83 -22.44
C THR A 145 -1.42 3.28 -23.61
N ALA A 146 -0.51 4.23 -23.35
CA ALA A 146 0.46 4.74 -24.32
C ALA A 146 1.62 3.76 -24.66
N GLY A 147 1.28 2.53 -25.09
CA GLY A 147 2.13 1.68 -25.92
C GLY A 147 3.48 1.21 -25.34
N ARG A 148 3.68 1.15 -24.03
CA ARG A 148 4.92 0.66 -23.39
C ARG A 148 4.66 -0.33 -22.24
N CYS A 149 5.71 -1.05 -21.85
CA CYS A 149 5.76 -2.10 -20.81
C CYS A 149 5.02 -1.69 -19.51
N PRO A 150 4.44 -2.62 -18.72
CA PRO A 150 3.45 -2.31 -17.68
C PRO A 150 3.90 -1.23 -16.68
N VAL A 151 3.42 0.00 -16.91
CA VAL A 151 3.79 1.21 -16.16
C VAL A 151 2.89 1.37 -14.93
N VAL A 152 3.49 1.71 -13.78
CA VAL A 152 2.81 2.24 -12.59
C VAL A 152 1.94 3.41 -13.03
N THR A 153 0.63 3.20 -13.11
CA THR A 153 -0.25 4.07 -13.91
C THR A 153 -0.54 5.38 -13.17
N THR A 154 0.23 6.41 -13.49
CA THR A 154 0.15 7.75 -12.89
C THR A 154 -1.16 8.46 -13.26
N GLY A 155 -1.96 8.81 -12.25
CA GLY A 155 -3.24 9.50 -12.43
C GLY A 155 -3.25 10.93 -11.86
N PRO A 156 -4.15 11.82 -12.32
CA PRO A 156 -4.30 13.19 -11.80
C PRO A 156 -4.63 13.28 -10.30
N TRP A 157 -5.25 12.25 -9.73
CA TRP A 157 -5.69 12.23 -8.32
C TRP A 157 -4.67 11.59 -7.37
N PHE A 158 -3.89 10.63 -7.87
CA PHE A 158 -2.91 9.84 -7.11
C PHE A 158 -1.93 9.13 -8.05
N TRP A 159 -0.74 8.81 -7.55
CA TRP A 159 0.41 8.28 -8.28
C TRP A 159 0.20 6.87 -8.85
N SER A 160 -0.61 6.04 -8.20
CA SER A 160 -1.07 4.79 -8.79
C SER A 160 -2.36 4.29 -8.15
N ASP A 161 -3.17 3.58 -8.94
CA ASP A 161 -4.26 2.77 -8.41
C ASP A 161 -3.74 1.86 -7.28
N PRO A 162 -4.51 1.65 -6.20
CA PRO A 162 -4.09 0.79 -5.12
C PRO A 162 -3.99 -0.67 -5.59
N HIS A 163 -3.03 -1.39 -5.02
CA HIS A 163 -2.75 -2.79 -5.36
C HIS A 163 -2.83 -3.66 -4.10
N TYR A 164 -3.14 -4.94 -4.26
CA TYR A 164 -3.27 -5.90 -3.18
C TYR A 164 -2.74 -7.28 -3.57
N LEU A 165 -2.16 -8.00 -2.62
CA LEU A 165 -1.57 -9.32 -2.80
C LEU A 165 -2.18 -10.31 -1.79
N LEU A 166 -2.42 -11.53 -2.27
CA LEU A 166 -3.09 -12.61 -1.53
C LEU A 166 -2.09 -13.72 -1.20
N GLU A 167 -2.01 -14.11 0.07
CA GLU A 167 -1.13 -15.17 0.57
C GLU A 167 -1.93 -16.22 1.35
N LEU A 168 -1.77 -17.50 1.04
CA LEU A 168 -2.22 -18.60 1.87
C LEU A 168 -1.20 -18.82 3.00
N LEU A 169 -1.63 -18.69 4.26
CA LEU A 169 -0.80 -19.03 5.42
C LEU A 169 -0.99 -20.51 5.81
N ASP A 170 -2.25 -20.94 5.90
CA ASP A 170 -2.63 -22.31 6.27
C ASP A 170 -3.87 -22.78 5.49
N PRO A 171 -3.79 -23.89 4.71
CA PRO A 171 -4.93 -24.49 4.01
C PRO A 171 -5.93 -25.25 4.91
N GLN A 172 -5.58 -25.54 6.17
CA GLN A 172 -6.40 -26.40 7.05
C GLN A 172 -6.55 -25.80 8.46
N TYR A 173 -6.60 -24.47 8.53
CA TYR A 173 -6.72 -23.73 9.78
C TYR A 173 -8.00 -24.11 10.54
N VAL A 174 -7.88 -24.21 11.86
CA VAL A 174 -8.96 -24.62 12.77
C VAL A 174 -9.34 -23.44 13.68
N ASP A 175 -10.61 -23.05 13.64
CA ASP A 175 -11.19 -21.98 14.47
C ASP A 175 -12.39 -22.54 15.24
N GLY A 176 -12.12 -23.07 16.43
CA GLY A 176 -13.05 -23.94 17.16
C GLY A 176 -13.34 -25.22 16.36
N GLU A 177 -14.63 -25.54 16.18
CA GLU A 177 -15.06 -26.67 15.34
C GLU A 177 -15.00 -26.39 13.83
N GLN A 178 -14.74 -25.15 13.41
CA GLN A 178 -14.78 -24.76 11.99
C GLN A 178 -13.40 -24.84 11.34
N ARG A 179 -13.28 -25.59 10.23
CA ARG A 179 -12.07 -25.62 9.39
C ARG A 179 -12.21 -24.65 8.22
N GLY A 180 -11.11 -24.00 7.85
CA GLY A 180 -11.05 -23.07 6.73
C GLY A 180 -9.63 -22.78 6.25
N LEU A 181 -9.52 -21.80 5.36
CA LEU A 181 -8.25 -21.29 4.87
C LEU A 181 -7.89 -20.04 5.68
N LEU A 182 -6.70 -20.01 6.30
CA LEU A 182 -6.13 -18.77 6.83
C LEU A 182 -5.28 -18.11 5.74
N LEU A 183 -5.63 -16.88 5.38
CA LEU A 183 -4.91 -16.07 4.41
C LEU A 183 -4.48 -14.72 4.99
N ARG A 184 -3.53 -14.10 4.29
CA ARG A 184 -3.08 -12.74 4.51
C ARG A 184 -3.34 -11.92 3.25
N VAL A 185 -3.95 -10.75 3.42
CA VAL A 185 -4.12 -9.75 2.37
C VAL A 185 -3.18 -8.61 2.72
N THR A 186 -2.25 -8.28 1.84
CA THR A 186 -1.38 -7.10 1.99
C THR A 186 -1.70 -6.13 0.86
N ALA A 187 -1.97 -4.86 1.17
CA ALA A 187 -2.37 -3.84 0.20
C ALA A 187 -1.52 -2.57 0.35
N ARG A 188 -1.34 -1.82 -0.75
CA ARG A 188 -0.74 -0.48 -0.74
C ARG A 188 -1.56 0.49 -1.57
N GLY A 189 -1.71 1.70 -1.04
CA GLY A 189 -2.16 2.88 -1.77
C GLY A 189 -1.05 3.93 -1.83
N TRP A 190 -1.17 4.84 -2.78
CA TRP A 190 -0.26 5.96 -2.99
C TRP A 190 -1.03 7.28 -2.94
N GLY A 191 -0.42 8.31 -2.38
CA GLY A 191 -0.85 9.69 -2.55
C GLY A 191 -0.49 10.19 -3.94
N ARG A 192 -0.29 11.49 -4.11
CA ARG A 192 0.11 12.14 -5.37
C ARG A 192 1.58 11.95 -5.71
N LEU A 193 2.42 11.59 -4.74
CA LEU A 193 3.85 11.34 -4.91
C LEU A 193 4.18 9.83 -4.83
N PRO A 194 5.21 9.34 -5.54
CA PRO A 194 5.62 7.93 -5.50
C PRO A 194 6.01 7.44 -4.11
N ASP A 195 6.69 8.29 -3.34
CA ASP A 195 7.18 7.97 -1.99
C ASP A 195 6.11 8.16 -0.90
N SER A 196 5.00 8.83 -1.24
CA SER A 196 3.83 9.00 -0.39
C SER A 196 2.99 7.74 -0.47
N ALA A 197 3.41 6.67 0.20
CA ALA A 197 2.84 5.34 0.01
C ALA A 197 2.64 4.59 1.33
N VAL A 198 1.43 4.06 1.55
CA VAL A 198 1.03 3.45 2.82
C VAL A 198 0.65 1.99 2.59
N THR A 199 1.23 1.09 3.39
CA THR A 199 0.97 -0.35 3.30
C THR A 199 0.12 -0.81 4.47
N VAL A 200 -0.94 -1.56 4.20
CA VAL A 200 -1.82 -2.16 5.23
C VAL A 200 -1.92 -3.66 5.02
N GLN A 201 -2.18 -4.40 6.09
CA GLN A 201 -2.19 -5.86 6.08
C GLN A 201 -3.32 -6.41 6.95
N SER A 202 -4.06 -7.38 6.43
CA SER A 202 -5.17 -8.07 7.07
C SER A 202 -4.91 -9.58 7.14
N HIS A 203 -5.37 -10.21 8.21
CA HIS A 203 -5.46 -11.67 8.35
C HIS A 203 -6.92 -12.07 8.26
N VAL A 204 -7.20 -13.06 7.40
CA VAL A 204 -8.55 -13.38 6.93
C VAL A 204 -8.76 -14.87 6.98
N LEU A 205 -9.87 -15.29 7.58
CA LEU A 205 -10.35 -16.66 7.54
C LEU A 205 -11.40 -16.80 6.45
N LEU A 206 -11.16 -17.68 5.49
CA LEU A 206 -12.12 -18.15 4.50
C LEU A 206 -12.75 -19.44 5.02
N LEU A 207 -14.05 -19.42 5.33
CA LEU A 207 -14.81 -20.56 5.83
C LEU A 207 -15.78 -21.11 4.78
N PRO A 208 -15.91 -22.44 4.60
CA PRO A 208 -16.92 -23.01 3.73
C PRO A 208 -18.32 -22.87 4.34
N GLU A 209 -19.31 -22.61 3.50
CA GLU A 209 -20.74 -22.60 3.86
C GLU A 209 -21.44 -23.83 3.28
N SER A 210 -22.58 -24.23 3.87
CA SER A 210 -23.36 -25.40 3.43
C SER A 210 -23.89 -25.30 2.00
N THR A 211 -23.98 -24.08 1.47
CA THR A 211 -24.33 -23.74 0.07
C THR A 211 -23.16 -23.86 -0.92
N GLY A 212 -21.96 -24.23 -0.48
CA GLY A 212 -20.75 -24.27 -1.31
C GLY A 212 -20.11 -22.90 -1.58
N SER A 213 -20.74 -21.83 -1.09
CA SER A 213 -20.15 -20.49 -0.99
C SER A 213 -19.09 -20.42 0.11
N TRP A 214 -18.32 -19.33 0.13
CA TRP A 214 -17.27 -19.11 1.11
C TRP A 214 -17.46 -17.80 1.87
N ARG A 215 -17.54 -17.90 3.19
CA ARG A 215 -17.66 -16.76 4.10
C ARG A 215 -16.29 -16.20 4.42
N VAL A 216 -16.09 -14.91 4.12
CA VAL A 216 -14.89 -14.16 4.50
C VAL A 216 -15.08 -13.56 5.90
N ARG A 217 -14.14 -13.83 6.82
CA ARG A 217 -14.05 -13.22 8.15
C ARG A 217 -12.67 -12.59 8.35
N ARG A 218 -12.61 -11.25 8.40
CA ARG A 218 -11.41 -10.52 8.87
C ARG A 218 -11.19 -10.86 10.36
N LEU A 219 -9.97 -11.27 10.71
CA LEU A 219 -9.56 -11.57 12.08
C LEU A 219 -8.89 -10.37 12.75
N ALA A 220 -7.91 -9.76 12.06
CA ALA A 220 -7.18 -8.57 12.51
C ALA A 220 -6.57 -7.85 11.30
N TRP A 221 -6.37 -6.53 11.40
CA TRP A 221 -5.61 -5.77 10.42
C TRP A 221 -4.65 -4.79 11.11
N ARG A 222 -3.64 -4.31 10.37
CA ARG A 222 -2.65 -3.30 10.82
C ARG A 222 -2.09 -2.49 9.65
N GLU A 223 -1.61 -1.30 9.97
CA GLU A 223 -0.63 -0.58 9.14
C GLU A 223 0.74 -1.30 9.20
N LEU A 224 1.53 -1.21 8.13
CA LEU A 224 2.94 -1.60 8.09
C LEU A 224 3.78 -0.34 7.79
N ARG A 225 4.68 -0.02 8.72
CA ARG A 225 5.67 1.06 8.63
C ARG A 225 7.05 0.47 8.35
#